data_AF-X0U7K5-F1
#
_entry.id   AF-X0U7K5-F1
#
_cell.length_a   1.000
_cell.length_b   1.000
_cell.length_c   1.000
_cell.angle_alpha   90.00
_cell.angle_beta   90.00
_cell.angle_gamma   90.00
#
_symmetry.space_group_name_H-M   'P 1'
#
loop_
_entity.id
_entity.type
_entity.pdbx_description
1 polymer ?
#
loop_
_entity_poly.entity_id
_entity_poly.type
_entity_poly.pdbx_seq_one_letter_code
_entity_poly.pdbx_strand_id
1 'polypeptide(L)'
;DKEERRWGKELKEAMELGFGRAWDSIRDANLATLITVFILFNPFSWSFLVTSGMVRGFALTLGVGVLISLFTGVVVTRTLVRVFYR
;
A
#
# COMPACT_ATOMS: atom_id res chain seq x y z
N ASP A 1 11.12 -18.34 33.32
CA ASP A 1 11.10 -16.97 33.90
C ASP A 1 11.98 -15.91 33.22
N LYS A 2 13.32 -15.93 33.32
CA LYS A 2 14.16 -14.85 32.72
C LYS A 2 14.27 -14.94 31.19
N GLU A 3 14.32 -16.15 30.65
CA GLU A 3 14.40 -16.39 29.20
C GLU A 3 13.08 -16.12 28.47
N GLU A 4 11.93 -16.47 29.05
CA GLU A 4 10.61 -16.18 28.46
C GLU A 4 10.29 -14.68 28.40
N ARG A 5 10.73 -13.90 29.39
CA ARG A 5 10.62 -12.42 29.35
C ARG A 5 11.52 -11.80 28.29
N ARG A 6 12.64 -12.44 27.96
CA ARG A 6 13.56 -11.98 26.91
C ARG A 6 12.97 -12.28 25.54
N TRP A 7 12.46 -13.50 25.35
CA TRP A 7 11.71 -13.89 24.15
C TRP A 7 10.43 -13.09 23.95
N GLY A 8 9.69 -12.78 25.03
CA GLY A 8 8.48 -11.96 24.95
C GLY A 8 8.76 -10.48 24.63
N LYS A 9 9.93 -9.97 25.05
CA LYS A 9 10.41 -8.64 24.62
C LYS A 9 10.88 -8.65 23.16
N GLU A 10 11.65 -9.67 22.76
CA GLU A 10 12.08 -9.87 21.37
C GLU A 10 10.89 -10.06 20.42
N LEU A 11 9.86 -10.80 20.83
CA LEU A 11 8.63 -10.99 20.04
C LEU A 11 7.84 -9.70 19.88
N LYS A 12 7.74 -8.87 20.93
CA LYS A 12 7.12 -7.55 20.83
C LYS A 12 7.90 -6.64 19.89
N GLU A 13 9.22 -6.61 20.01
CA GLU A 13 10.10 -5.79 19.18
C GLU A 13 10.11 -6.26 17.71
N ALA A 14 10.11 -7.58 17.48
CA ALA A 14 9.98 -8.18 16.16
C ALA A 14 8.61 -7.93 15.52
N MET A 15 7.53 -7.92 16.31
CA MET A 15 6.20 -7.54 15.82
C MET A 15 6.12 -6.06 15.46
N GLU A 16 6.68 -5.15 16.27
CA GLU A 16 6.71 -3.72 15.94
C GLU A 16 7.53 -3.44 14.67
N LEU A 17 8.71 -4.06 14.56
CA LEU A 17 9.55 -3.99 13.36
C LEU A 17 8.86 -4.60 12.14
N GLY A 18 8.16 -5.72 12.32
CA GLY A 18 7.40 -6.41 11.27
C GLY A 18 6.21 -5.59 10.78
N PHE A 19 5.47 -4.96 11.70
CA PHE A 19 4.35 -4.08 11.37
C PHE A 19 4.80 -2.83 10.63
N GLY A 20 5.90 -2.19 11.05
CA GLY A 20 6.46 -1.03 10.35
C GLY A 20 6.87 -1.36 8.92
N ARG A 21 7.57 -2.48 8.71
CA ARG A 21 7.95 -2.93 7.35
C ARG A 21 6.76 -3.33 6.51
N ALA A 22 5.76 -4.01 7.09
CA ALA A 22 4.54 -4.38 6.38
C ALA A 22 3.78 -3.13 5.93
N TRP A 23 3.73 -2.09 6.76
CA TRP A 23 3.12 -0.81 6.44
C TRP A 23 3.81 -0.12 5.25
N ASP A 24 5.14 -0.01 5.28
CA ASP A 24 5.91 0.57 4.16
C ASP A 24 5.72 -0.24 2.87
N SER A 25 5.72 -1.57 2.96
CA SER A 25 5.50 -2.44 1.80
C SER A 25 4.11 -2.28 1.18
N ILE A 26 3.07 -2.10 2.02
CA ILE A 26 1.70 -1.81 1.54
C ILE A 26 1.66 -0.47 0.82
N ARG A 27 2.33 0.56 1.36
CA ARG A 27 2.39 1.88 0.73
C ARG A 27 3.09 1.83 -0.62
N ASP A 28 4.24 1.16 -0.71
CA ASP A 28 5.01 1.00 -1.94
C ASP A 28 4.23 0.22 -3.01
N ALA A 29 3.51 -0.83 -2.63
CA ALA A 29 2.66 -1.58 -3.54
C ALA A 29 1.54 -0.71 -4.16
N ASN A 30 0.89 0.14 -3.36
CA ASN A 30 -0.10 1.09 -3.89
C ASN A 30 0.54 2.13 -4.83
N LEU A 31 1.76 2.60 -4.51
CA LEU A 31 2.52 3.55 -5.33
C LEU A 31 2.90 2.95 -6.70
N ALA A 32 3.41 1.72 -6.72
CA ALA A 32 3.70 1.00 -7.97
C ALA A 32 2.44 0.79 -8.83
N THR A 33 1.29 0.57 -8.19
CA THR A 33 0.01 0.43 -8.91
C THR A 33 -0.45 1.76 -9.50
N LEU A 34 -0.28 2.89 -8.79
CA LEU A 34 -0.55 4.23 -9.35
C LEU A 34 0.31 4.50 -10.60
N ILE A 35 1.59 4.13 -10.56
CA ILE A 35 2.50 4.26 -11.71
C ILE A 35 2.00 3.39 -12.87
N THR A 36 1.56 2.16 -12.59
CA THR A 36 1.02 1.23 -13.60
C THR A 36 -0.23 1.83 -14.27
N VAL A 37 -1.17 2.36 -13.48
CA VAL A 37 -2.38 3.03 -13.99
C VAL A 37 -2.01 4.25 -14.83
N PHE A 38 -1.04 5.05 -14.39
CA PHE A 38 -0.57 6.22 -15.12
C PHE A 38 0.00 5.85 -16.50
N ILE A 39 0.78 4.77 -16.57
CA ILE A 39 1.33 4.25 -17.83
C ILE A 39 0.22 3.69 -18.72
N LEU A 40 -0.68 2.85 -18.19
CA LEU A 40 -1.76 2.23 -18.98
C LEU A 40 -2.78 3.24 -19.49
N PHE A 41 -3.12 4.26 -18.70
CA PHE A 41 -4.04 5.30 -19.12
C PHE A 41 -3.45 6.15 -20.27
N ASN A 42 -2.11 6.25 -20.34
CA ASN A 42 -1.36 7.04 -21.30
C ASN A 42 -1.95 8.47 -21.48
N PRO A 43 -1.96 9.30 -20.43
CA PRO A 43 -2.62 10.61 -20.43
C PRO A 43 -1.94 11.63 -21.37
N PHE A 44 -0.62 11.52 -21.54
CA PHE A 44 0.17 12.45 -22.36
C PHE A 44 0.26 12.05 -23.83
N SER A 45 -0.50 11.03 -24.26
CA SER A 45 -0.51 10.50 -25.64
C SER A 45 0.90 10.22 -26.17
N TRP A 46 1.75 9.57 -25.36
CA TRP A 46 3.09 9.23 -25.82
C TRP A 46 2.98 8.21 -26.96
N SER A 47 3.65 8.50 -28.07
CA SER A 47 3.57 7.73 -29.32
C SER A 47 4.10 6.30 -29.21
N PHE A 48 4.85 5.96 -28.17
CA PHE A 48 5.40 4.62 -27.93
C PHE A 48 4.44 3.70 -27.17
N LEU A 49 3.36 4.23 -26.57
CA LEU A 49 2.41 3.47 -25.76
C LEU A 49 1.18 3.10 -26.59
N VAL A 50 0.81 1.82 -26.52
CA VAL A 50 -0.34 1.27 -27.24
C VAL A 50 -1.62 1.87 -26.65
N THR A 51 -2.25 2.75 -27.43
CA THR A 51 -3.55 3.31 -27.08
C THR A 51 -4.64 2.33 -27.50
N SER A 52 -4.94 1.39 -26.61
CA SER A 52 -6.11 0.51 -26.75
C SER A 52 -7.22 1.00 -25.84
N GLY A 53 -8.43 1.21 -26.40
CA GLY A 53 -9.59 1.69 -25.65
C GLY A 53 -9.95 0.79 -24.45
N MET A 54 -9.78 -0.53 -24.59
CA MET A 54 -10.00 -1.48 -23.49
C MET A 54 -8.99 -1.30 -22.34
N VAL A 55 -7.71 -1.05 -22.69
CA VAL A 55 -6.64 -0.87 -21.69
C VAL A 55 -6.86 0.40 -20.88
N ARG A 56 -7.32 1.48 -21.52
CA ARG A 56 -7.68 2.73 -20.82
C ARG A 56 -8.85 2.54 -19.84
N GLY A 57 -9.88 1.78 -20.22
CA GLY A 57 -11.00 1.46 -19.34
C GLY A 57 -10.60 0.61 -18.12
N PHE A 58 -9.71 -0.37 -18.35
CA PHE A 58 -9.13 -1.16 -17.27
C PHE A 58 -8.27 -0.30 -16.32
N ALA A 59 -7.44 0.59 -16.88
CA ALA A 59 -6.63 1.53 -16.11
C ALA A 59 -7.49 2.43 -15.21
N LEU A 60 -8.63 2.92 -15.72
CA LEU A 60 -9.55 3.76 -14.96
C LEU A 60 -10.11 3.01 -13.73
N THR A 61 -10.54 1.76 -13.93
CA THR A 61 -11.09 0.92 -12.86
C THR A 61 -10.03 0.61 -11.81
N LEU A 62 -8.81 0.27 -12.23
CA LEU A 62 -7.68 0.09 -11.33
C LEU A 62 -7.35 1.37 -10.56
N GLY A 63 -7.33 2.52 -11.22
CA GLY A 63 -7.06 3.81 -10.59
C GLY A 63 -8.06 4.15 -9.49
N VAL A 64 -9.35 3.96 -9.75
CA VAL A 64 -10.41 4.13 -8.73
C VAL A 64 -10.21 3.15 -7.57
N GLY A 65 -9.91 1.88 -7.85
CA GLY A 65 -9.64 0.88 -6.82
C GLY A 65 -8.46 1.25 -5.93
N VAL A 66 -7.37 1.76 -6.50
CA VAL A 66 -6.19 2.21 -5.74
C VAL A 66 -6.49 3.45 -4.91
N LEU A 67 -7.27 4.41 -5.43
CA LEU A 67 -7.69 5.58 -4.64
C LEU A 67 -8.53 5.18 -3.43
N ILE A 68 -9.46 4.24 -3.60
CA ILE A 68 -10.26 3.68 -2.49
C ILE A 68 -9.35 2.93 -1.51
N SER A 69 -8.40 2.14 -2.00
CA SER A 69 -7.40 1.44 -1.19
C SER A 69 -6.54 2.40 -0.38
N LEU A 70 -6.06 3.49 -0.98
CA LEU A 70 -5.28 4.52 -0.28
C LEU A 70 -6.11 5.26 0.76
N PHE A 71 -7.36 5.61 0.45
CA PHE A 71 -8.26 6.23 1.40
C PHE A 71 -8.52 5.30 2.60
N THR A 72 -8.86 4.04 2.33
CA THR A 72 -9.04 3.01 3.36
C THR A 72 -7.76 2.81 4.15
N GLY A 73 -6.61 2.77 3.48
CA GLY A 73 -5.28 2.67 4.07
C GLY A 73 -5.01 3.78 5.07
N VAL A 74 -5.23 5.05 4.71
CA VAL A 74 -5.04 6.22 5.60
C VAL A 74 -5.97 6.17 6.81
N VAL A 75 -7.23 5.79 6.61
CA VAL A 75 -8.21 5.61 7.70
C VAL A 75 -7.78 4.48 8.63
N VAL A 76 -7.30 3.36 8.06
CA VAL A 76 -6.78 2.22 8.80
C VAL A 76 -5.50 2.57 9.54
N THR A 77 -4.56 3.33 8.98
CA THR A 77 -3.35 3.79 9.70
C THR A 77 -3.74 4.64 10.90
N ARG A 78 -4.65 5.61 10.70
CA ARG A 78 -5.10 6.48 11.80
C ARG A 78 -5.76 5.67 12.91
N THR A 79 -6.52 4.65 12.54
CA THR A 79 -7.20 3.76 13.48
C THR A 79 -6.19 2.85 14.20
N LEU A 80 -5.26 2.24 13.48
CA LEU A 80 -4.20 1.39 14.06
C LEU A 80 -3.30 2.18 15.00
N VAL A 81 -2.82 3.36 14.60
CA VAL A 81 -2.03 4.22 15.48
C VAL A 81 -2.82 4.57 16.74
N ARG A 82 -4.11 4.92 16.62
CA ARG A 82 -4.95 5.22 17.79
C ARG A 82 -5.18 4.01 18.71
N VAL A 83 -5.28 2.81 18.16
CA VAL A 83 -5.50 1.57 18.92
C VAL A 83 -4.21 1.07 19.57
N PHE A 84 -3.06 1.21 18.91
CA PHE A 84 -1.76 0.75 19.42
C PHE A 84 -1.13 1.74 20.41
N TYR A 85 -1.38 3.05 20.26
CA TYR A 85 -0.93 4.08 21.20
C TYR A 85 -1.88 4.27 22.40
N ARG A 86 -2.84 3.35 22.60
CA ARG A 86 -3.73 3.28 23.75
C ARG A 86 -3.44 2.01 24.55
#